data_AF-A0A7V4FGZ5-F1
#
_entry.id   AF-A0A7V4FGZ5-F1
#
_cell.length_a   1.000
_cell.length_b   1.000
_cell.length_c   1.000
_cell.angle_alpha   90.00
_cell.angle_beta   90.00
_cell.angle_gamma   90.00
#
_symmetry.space_group_name_H-M   'P 1'
#
loop_
_entity.id
_entity.type
_entity.pdbx_description
1 polymer ?
#
loop_
_entity_poly.entity_id
_entity_poly.type
_entity_poly.pdbx_seq_one_letter_code
_entity_poly.pdbx_strand_id
1 'polypeptide(L)'
;MNLPTNVETSTNLNRLWPLKVQASLICTQRLEEIIEDVSLLTLGSLGNTLLAEEVGKYVGWYVKSKGFSYYVVGPLDTLSVDDEDYFYRVHKSPYITADIYEKFSTGLSIAGVIPIFDGRGKIDVNLISSLVTRRLTYPVLVEDEGKAILLRNLGYAAVFIKKDKDGFLFLNGMPAKLYWSTKPPEFETLRRAVLVNSVIYISQGEIHVRKPFVTTGVVVYSNDEFVIPEAKKAIERQFAPGRVPW
;
A
#
# COMPACT_ATOMS: atom_id res chain seq x y z
N MET A 1 33.17 51.78 -33.26
CA MET A 1 32.95 51.05 -31.99
C MET A 1 31.63 50.31 -32.15
N ASN A 2 31.68 48.98 -32.10
CA ASN A 2 30.61 48.09 -32.53
C ASN A 2 29.39 48.15 -31.60
N LEU A 3 28.21 48.31 -32.18
CA LEU A 3 27.00 47.69 -31.64
C LEU A 3 26.93 46.26 -32.18
N PRO A 4 26.55 45.30 -31.33
CA PRO A 4 25.53 44.36 -31.76
C PRO A 4 24.43 44.18 -30.72
N THR A 5 23.21 44.21 -31.25
CA THR A 5 22.00 43.54 -30.77
C THR A 5 22.22 42.04 -30.58
N ASN A 6 21.69 41.44 -29.52
CA ASN A 6 20.73 40.35 -29.68
C ASN A 6 19.98 40.04 -28.38
N VAL A 7 18.66 40.01 -28.53
CA VAL A 7 17.69 39.42 -27.63
C VAL A 7 17.82 37.91 -27.75
N GLU A 8 18.10 37.22 -26.64
CA GLU A 8 17.62 35.84 -26.45
C GLU A 8 16.95 35.76 -25.07
N THR A 9 15.63 35.79 -25.14
CA THR A 9 14.68 35.47 -24.09
C THR A 9 15.00 34.08 -23.52
N SER A 10 15.50 34.04 -22.28
CA SER A 10 15.70 32.82 -21.50
C SER A 10 14.36 32.20 -21.12
N THR A 11 13.72 31.49 -22.05
CA THR A 11 12.60 30.60 -21.80
C THR A 11 13.13 29.18 -21.54
N ASN A 12 13.63 28.94 -20.33
CA ASN A 12 14.05 27.61 -19.90
C ASN A 12 13.84 27.40 -18.40
N LEU A 13 12.63 27.69 -17.89
CA LEU A 13 12.28 27.49 -16.48
C LEU A 13 11.44 26.25 -16.16
N ASN A 14 11.11 25.39 -17.14
CA ASN A 14 10.20 24.25 -16.91
C ASN A 14 10.73 22.86 -17.32
N ARG A 15 12.05 22.67 -17.49
CA ARG A 15 12.59 21.30 -17.60
C ARG A 15 12.94 20.77 -16.21
N LEU A 16 11.99 20.12 -15.56
CA LEU A 16 12.26 19.25 -14.41
C LEU A 16 13.09 18.07 -14.92
N TRP A 17 14.39 18.09 -14.66
CA TRP A 17 15.27 16.96 -14.97
C TRP A 17 15.07 15.86 -13.92
N PRO A 18 15.15 14.58 -14.33
CA PRO A 18 14.96 13.50 -13.39
C PRO A 18 16.09 13.49 -12.34
N LEU A 19 15.72 13.50 -11.06
CA LEU A 19 16.65 13.60 -9.94
C LEU A 19 16.91 12.24 -9.30
N LYS A 20 18.18 11.87 -9.17
CA LYS A 20 18.62 10.63 -8.53
C LYS A 20 18.77 10.82 -7.02
N VAL A 21 18.20 9.90 -6.24
CA VAL A 21 18.34 9.89 -4.77
C VAL A 21 18.89 8.55 -4.29
N GLN A 22 19.63 8.60 -3.18
CA GLN A 22 20.16 7.44 -2.48
C GLN A 22 19.05 6.43 -2.10
N ALA A 23 19.42 5.14 -2.10
CA ALA A 23 18.53 4.01 -1.81
C ALA A 23 17.83 4.05 -0.44
N SER A 24 18.35 4.81 0.53
CA SER A 24 17.81 4.93 1.89
C SER A 24 16.54 5.80 2.02
N LEU A 25 16.01 6.35 0.93
CA LEU A 25 14.84 7.23 0.96
C LEU A 25 13.49 6.49 0.97
N ILE A 26 13.39 5.36 0.25
CA ILE A 26 12.14 4.62 0.03
C ILE A 26 12.25 3.22 0.65
N CYS A 27 11.33 2.91 1.56
CA CYS A 27 11.20 1.58 2.13
C CYS A 27 10.36 0.68 1.22
N THR A 28 10.89 -0.49 0.85
CA THR A 28 10.19 -1.51 0.06
C THR A 28 9.97 -2.81 0.85
N GLN A 29 10.18 -2.78 2.16
CA GLN A 29 9.96 -3.92 3.06
C GLN A 29 8.47 -4.32 3.01
N ARG A 30 8.17 -5.63 3.04
CA ARG A 30 6.78 -6.12 3.03
C ARG A 30 6.09 -5.82 4.37
N LEU A 31 4.76 -5.78 4.38
CA LEU A 31 4.01 -5.48 5.60
C LEU A 31 4.22 -6.57 6.67
N GLU A 32 4.20 -7.82 6.23
CA GLU A 32 4.38 -9.02 7.06
C GLU A 32 5.81 -9.16 7.62
N GLU A 33 6.77 -8.44 7.04
CA GLU A 33 8.14 -8.33 7.56
C GLU A 33 8.24 -7.25 8.67
N ILE A 34 7.24 -6.37 8.79
CA ILE A 34 7.17 -5.30 9.82
C ILE A 34 6.23 -5.72 10.96
N ILE A 35 5.07 -6.27 10.61
CA ILE A 35 4.08 -6.77 11.56
C ILE A 35 3.80 -8.23 11.19
N GLU A 36 4.31 -9.15 12.01
CA GLU A 36 4.16 -10.59 11.80
C GLU A 36 2.69 -10.97 11.54
N ASP A 37 2.46 -11.84 10.55
CA ASP A 37 1.13 -12.32 10.10
C ASP A 37 0.17 -11.27 9.52
N VAL A 38 0.55 -9.99 9.49
CA VAL A 38 -0.26 -8.93 8.89
C VAL A 38 0.27 -8.62 7.50
N SER A 39 -0.50 -8.97 6.49
CA SER A 39 -0.22 -8.73 5.07
C SER A 39 -1.25 -7.78 4.46
N LEU A 40 -1.08 -7.37 3.20
CA LEU A 40 -2.11 -6.59 2.51
C LEU A 40 -3.42 -7.38 2.39
N LEU A 41 -3.34 -8.70 2.26
CA LEU A 41 -4.51 -9.57 2.21
C LEU A 41 -5.24 -9.59 3.55
N THR A 42 -4.47 -9.61 4.66
CA THR A 42 -5.01 -9.46 6.02
C THR A 42 -5.78 -8.15 6.16
N LEU A 43 -5.25 -7.03 5.63
CA LEU A 43 -5.94 -5.73 5.64
C LEU A 43 -7.20 -5.75 4.78
N GLY A 44 -7.17 -6.39 3.61
CA GLY A 44 -8.33 -6.56 2.73
C GLY A 44 -9.46 -7.37 3.37
N SER A 45 -9.14 -8.24 4.33
CA SER A 45 -10.10 -9.04 5.08
C SER A 45 -10.70 -8.36 6.31
N LEU A 46 -10.30 -7.15 6.66
CA LEU A 46 -10.78 -6.49 7.88
C LEU A 46 -12.30 -6.27 7.87
N GLY A 47 -12.98 -6.66 8.94
CA GLY A 47 -14.36 -6.23 9.21
C GLY A 47 -14.46 -4.72 9.43
N ASN A 48 -13.49 -4.15 10.17
CA ASN A 48 -13.34 -2.74 10.45
C ASN A 48 -12.10 -2.18 9.72
N THR A 49 -12.33 -1.51 8.58
CA THR A 49 -11.23 -0.99 7.75
C THR A 49 -10.45 0.16 8.38
N LEU A 50 -10.94 0.78 9.47
CA LEU A 50 -10.19 1.80 10.21
C LEU A 50 -8.91 1.23 10.85
N LEU A 51 -8.85 -0.07 11.10
CA LEU A 51 -7.62 -0.71 11.59
C LEU A 51 -6.47 -0.60 10.56
N ALA A 52 -6.77 -0.48 9.26
CA ALA A 52 -5.74 -0.23 8.25
C ALA A 52 -5.06 1.13 8.45
N GLU A 53 -5.77 2.16 8.93
CA GLU A 53 -5.16 3.45 9.27
C GLU A 53 -4.20 3.32 10.46
N GLU A 54 -4.59 2.59 11.50
CA GLU A 54 -3.73 2.34 12.67
C GLU A 54 -2.47 1.54 12.29
N VAL A 55 -2.61 0.55 11.40
CA VAL A 55 -1.48 -0.16 10.79
C VAL A 55 -0.59 0.80 10.01
N GLY A 56 -1.17 1.73 9.26
CA GLY A 56 -0.43 2.80 8.56
C GLY A 56 0.36 3.69 9.51
N LYS A 57 -0.23 4.09 10.65
CA LYS A 57 0.45 4.90 11.68
C LYS A 57 1.65 4.15 12.26
N TYR A 58 1.47 2.87 12.60
CA TYR A 58 2.54 2.04 13.14
C TYR A 58 3.69 1.86 12.14
N VAL A 59 3.36 1.42 10.92
CA VAL A 59 4.35 1.20 9.85
C VAL A 59 5.08 2.49 9.52
N GLY A 60 4.35 3.60 9.40
CA GLY A 60 4.92 4.91 9.13
C GLY A 60 5.91 5.33 10.20
N TRP A 61 5.56 5.17 11.47
CA TRP A 61 6.49 5.43 12.57
C TRP A 61 7.73 4.52 12.50
N TYR A 62 7.53 3.22 12.26
CA TYR A 62 8.61 2.24 12.20
C TYR A 62 9.62 2.58 11.10
N VAL A 63 9.17 2.80 9.85
CA VAL A 63 10.08 3.09 8.74
C VAL A 63 10.71 4.47 8.86
N LYS A 64 9.99 5.44 9.42
CA LYS A 64 10.54 6.76 9.72
C LYS A 64 11.66 6.71 10.74
N SER A 65 11.51 5.88 11.79
CA SER A 65 12.56 5.66 12.79
C SER A 65 13.85 5.09 12.19
N LYS A 66 13.75 4.39 11.05
CA LYS A 66 14.87 3.87 10.26
C LYS A 66 15.42 4.85 9.22
N GLY A 67 14.88 6.07 9.14
CA GLY A 67 15.34 7.13 8.23
C GLY A 67 14.65 7.18 6.87
N PHE A 68 13.66 6.32 6.60
CA PHE A 68 12.91 6.36 5.35
C PHE A 68 11.91 7.52 5.35
N SER A 69 11.70 8.13 4.18
CA SER A 69 10.69 9.19 3.98
C SER A 69 9.46 8.69 3.23
N TYR A 70 9.57 7.53 2.58
CA TYR A 70 8.52 6.93 1.78
C TYR A 70 8.36 5.44 2.09
N TYR A 71 7.17 4.91 1.84
CA TYR A 71 6.86 3.49 1.96
C TYR A 71 6.06 3.00 0.76
N VAL A 72 6.50 1.89 0.15
CA VAL A 72 5.76 1.24 -0.93
C VAL A 72 4.60 0.44 -0.35
N VAL A 73 3.37 0.91 -0.58
CA VAL A 73 2.15 0.36 0.00
C VAL A 73 1.79 -0.98 -0.60
N GLY A 74 1.57 -1.04 -1.91
CA GLY A 74 0.96 -2.20 -2.56
C GLY A 74 0.76 -1.98 -4.06
N PRO A 75 0.47 -3.05 -4.82
CA PRO A 75 0.36 -3.00 -6.26
C PRO A 75 -0.90 -2.26 -6.74
N LEU A 76 -0.83 -1.60 -7.89
CA LEU A 76 -1.98 -1.02 -8.59
C LEU A 76 -2.81 -2.07 -9.35
N ASP A 77 -3.05 -3.20 -8.70
CA ASP A 77 -3.73 -4.39 -9.23
C ASP A 77 -4.62 -5.01 -8.13
N THR A 78 -5.65 -5.75 -8.51
CA THR A 78 -6.54 -6.44 -7.57
C THR A 78 -6.12 -7.90 -7.36
N LEU A 79 -6.65 -8.53 -6.30
CA LEU A 79 -6.40 -9.94 -6.02
C LEU A 79 -7.07 -10.83 -7.08
N SER A 80 -6.30 -11.76 -7.63
CA SER A 80 -6.77 -12.87 -8.44
C SER A 80 -6.45 -14.22 -7.79
N VAL A 81 -7.23 -15.24 -8.11
CA VAL A 81 -6.97 -16.63 -7.70
C VAL A 81 -5.67 -17.19 -8.30
N ASP A 82 -5.24 -16.62 -9.43
CA ASP A 82 -4.02 -17.02 -10.15
C ASP A 82 -2.77 -16.26 -9.69
N ASP A 83 -2.86 -15.40 -8.66
CA ASP A 83 -1.71 -14.66 -8.15
C ASP A 83 -0.74 -15.58 -7.40
N GLU A 84 0.53 -15.55 -7.80
CA GLU A 84 1.61 -16.27 -7.09
C GLU A 84 1.91 -15.67 -5.71
N ASP A 85 1.77 -14.34 -5.57
CA ASP A 85 1.98 -13.59 -4.32
C ASP A 85 0.68 -12.91 -3.86
N TYR A 86 -0.28 -13.73 -3.42
CA TYR A 86 -1.58 -13.26 -2.96
C TYR A 86 -1.52 -12.47 -1.64
N PHE A 87 -0.48 -12.63 -0.82
CA PHE A 87 -0.31 -11.85 0.43
C PHE A 87 0.05 -10.39 0.14
N TYR A 88 0.65 -10.11 -1.02
CA TYR A 88 0.89 -8.74 -1.51
C TYR A 88 -0.31 -8.13 -2.26
N ARG A 89 -1.49 -8.73 -2.17
CA ARG A 89 -2.74 -8.21 -2.74
C ARG A 89 -3.72 -7.88 -1.63
N VAL A 90 -4.62 -6.94 -1.88
CA VAL A 90 -5.62 -6.53 -0.89
C VAL A 90 -6.92 -7.32 -1.04
N HIS A 91 -7.60 -7.15 -2.18
CA HIS A 91 -8.94 -7.69 -2.40
C HIS A 91 -9.22 -7.78 -3.91
N LYS A 92 -10.11 -8.69 -4.33
CA LYS A 92 -10.62 -8.78 -5.71
C LYS A 92 -11.43 -7.56 -6.15
N SER A 93 -11.89 -6.76 -5.19
CA SER A 93 -12.73 -5.60 -5.46
C SER A 93 -11.84 -4.37 -5.56
N PRO A 94 -11.80 -3.67 -6.71
CA PRO A 94 -11.02 -2.45 -6.86
C PRO A 94 -11.48 -1.36 -5.88
N TYR A 95 -12.77 -1.35 -5.53
CA TYR A 95 -13.33 -0.40 -4.57
C TYR A 95 -12.82 -0.63 -3.15
N ILE A 96 -12.72 -1.90 -2.71
CA ILE A 96 -12.23 -2.23 -1.37
C ILE A 96 -10.71 -2.03 -1.31
N THR A 97 -9.98 -2.43 -2.35
CA THR A 97 -8.54 -2.17 -2.45
C THR A 97 -8.23 -0.68 -2.33
N ALA A 98 -8.99 0.18 -3.03
CA ALA A 98 -8.83 1.63 -2.92
C ALA A 98 -9.19 2.20 -1.53
N ASP A 99 -10.19 1.64 -0.83
CA ASP A 99 -10.53 2.06 0.55
C ASP A 99 -9.40 1.72 1.54
N ILE A 100 -8.89 0.49 1.47
CA ILE A 100 -7.75 0.07 2.30
C ILE A 100 -6.51 0.92 2.00
N TYR A 101 -6.22 1.19 0.73
CA TYR A 101 -5.13 2.09 0.34
C TYR A 101 -5.32 3.49 0.89
N GLU A 102 -6.54 4.03 0.88
CA GLU A 102 -6.84 5.35 1.47
C GLU A 102 -6.52 5.38 2.97
N LYS A 103 -7.06 4.42 3.74
CA LYS A 103 -6.87 4.37 5.20
C LYS A 103 -5.42 4.12 5.58
N PHE A 104 -4.78 3.13 4.98
CA PHE A 104 -3.39 2.82 5.26
C PHE A 104 -2.45 3.98 4.88
N SER A 105 -2.67 4.60 3.73
CA SER A 105 -1.89 5.77 3.28
C SER A 105 -2.10 7.01 4.14
N THR A 106 -3.32 7.20 4.65
CA THR A 106 -3.63 8.25 5.63
C THR A 106 -2.82 8.03 6.91
N GLY A 107 -2.79 6.80 7.43
CA GLY A 107 -1.97 6.44 8.59
C GLY A 107 -0.48 6.72 8.39
N LEU A 108 0.07 6.34 7.23
CA LEU A 108 1.46 6.65 6.86
C LEU A 108 1.73 8.16 6.87
N SER A 109 0.82 8.94 6.27
CA SER A 109 0.94 10.40 6.18
C SER A 109 0.87 11.07 7.55
N ILE A 110 0.01 10.58 8.46
CA ILE A 110 -0.06 11.02 9.86
C ILE A 110 1.28 10.78 10.56
N ALA A 111 1.90 9.63 10.35
CA ALA A 111 3.23 9.32 10.88
C ALA A 111 4.38 10.05 10.15
N GLY A 112 4.08 10.85 9.14
CA GLY A 112 5.05 11.64 8.38
C GLY A 112 5.87 10.80 7.40
N VAL A 113 5.24 9.80 6.77
CA VAL A 113 5.78 9.00 5.68
C VAL A 113 4.90 9.17 4.44
N ILE A 114 5.52 9.40 3.29
CA ILE A 114 4.80 9.57 2.03
C ILE A 114 4.53 8.18 1.43
N PRO A 115 3.27 7.78 1.24
CA PRO A 115 2.93 6.52 0.58
C PRO A 115 3.36 6.54 -0.89
N ILE A 116 3.78 5.39 -1.39
CA ILE A 116 4.05 5.13 -2.80
C ILE A 116 3.22 3.92 -3.21
N PHE A 117 2.45 4.00 -4.29
CA PHE A 117 1.85 2.81 -4.88
C PHE A 117 2.83 2.10 -5.81
N ASP A 118 2.79 0.77 -5.79
CA ASP A 118 3.59 -0.05 -6.68
C ASP A 118 2.87 -0.19 -8.02
N GLY A 119 3.24 0.63 -8.98
CA GLY A 119 2.73 0.56 -10.35
C GLY A 119 3.43 -0.49 -11.19
N ARG A 120 4.32 -1.30 -10.63
CA ARG A 120 4.99 -2.37 -11.36
C ARG A 120 4.09 -3.59 -11.51
N GLY A 121 4.25 -4.31 -12.61
CA GLY A 121 3.44 -5.47 -12.99
C GLY A 121 2.15 -5.07 -13.70
N LYS A 122 1.09 -5.83 -13.46
CA LYS A 122 -0.24 -5.59 -14.04
C LYS A 122 -0.88 -4.34 -13.43
N ILE A 123 -1.79 -3.72 -14.17
CA ILE A 123 -2.58 -2.57 -13.71
C ILE A 123 -4.06 -2.90 -13.87
N ASP A 124 -4.82 -2.78 -12.79
CA ASP A 124 -6.27 -2.85 -12.83
C ASP A 124 -6.84 -1.44 -13.10
N VAL A 125 -7.41 -1.24 -14.29
CA VAL A 125 -7.98 0.04 -14.72
C VAL A 125 -9.13 0.49 -13.81
N ASN A 126 -9.93 -0.44 -13.26
CA ASN A 126 -11.02 -0.11 -12.34
C ASN A 126 -10.48 0.36 -10.99
N LEU A 127 -9.35 -0.18 -10.54
CA LEU A 127 -8.65 0.31 -9.36
C LEU A 127 -8.09 1.72 -9.61
N ILE A 128 -7.46 1.97 -10.76
CA ILE A 128 -6.99 3.32 -11.12
C ILE A 128 -8.14 4.33 -11.10
N SER A 129 -9.27 4.02 -11.75
CA SER A 129 -10.46 4.86 -11.75
C SER A 129 -10.99 5.12 -10.32
N SER A 130 -10.98 4.08 -9.48
CA SER A 130 -11.38 4.15 -8.08
C SER A 130 -10.48 5.05 -7.23
N LEU A 131 -9.18 5.06 -7.50
CA LEU A 131 -8.20 5.92 -6.82
C LEU A 131 -8.31 7.38 -7.29
N VAL A 132 -8.43 7.61 -8.60
CA VAL A 132 -8.59 8.95 -9.20
C VAL A 132 -9.86 9.63 -8.68
N THR A 133 -10.98 8.90 -8.65
CA THR A 133 -12.27 9.43 -8.16
C THR A 133 -12.19 9.84 -6.68
N ARG A 134 -11.43 9.09 -5.88
CA ARG A 134 -11.14 9.41 -4.47
C ARG A 134 -10.08 10.50 -4.29
N ARG A 135 -9.49 11.00 -5.37
CA ARG A 135 -8.32 11.92 -5.36
C ARG A 135 -7.10 11.33 -4.64
N LEU A 136 -6.98 10.00 -4.62
CA LEU A 136 -5.89 9.27 -3.98
C LEU A 136 -4.72 9.08 -4.96
N THR A 137 -4.09 10.19 -5.33
CA THR A 137 -3.03 10.28 -6.36
C THR A 137 -1.64 10.44 -5.74
N TYR A 138 -1.17 9.41 -5.03
CA TYR A 138 0.16 9.38 -4.44
C TYR A 138 1.24 9.06 -5.48
N PRO A 139 2.53 9.30 -5.17
CA PRO A 139 3.61 8.89 -6.05
C PRO A 139 3.54 7.39 -6.39
N VAL A 140 4.01 7.02 -7.58
CA VAL A 140 3.96 5.64 -8.07
C VAL A 140 5.34 5.16 -8.47
N LEU A 141 5.74 3.99 -7.97
CA LEU A 141 6.92 3.28 -8.43
C LEU A 141 6.59 2.52 -9.71
N VAL A 142 7.29 2.80 -10.80
CA VAL A 142 7.06 2.22 -12.13
C VAL A 142 8.32 1.55 -12.68
N GLU A 143 8.16 0.63 -13.63
CA GLU A 143 9.28 -0.03 -14.33
C GLU A 143 10.00 0.93 -15.26
N ASP A 144 9.23 1.76 -15.99
CA ASP A 144 9.73 2.63 -17.03
C ASP A 144 8.80 3.84 -17.29
N GLU A 145 9.25 4.72 -18.20
CA GLU A 145 8.50 5.90 -18.62
C GLU A 145 7.22 5.56 -19.38
N GLY A 146 7.20 4.44 -20.10
CA GLY A 146 6.00 3.97 -20.81
C GLY A 146 4.86 3.67 -19.84
N LYS A 147 5.18 3.04 -18.70
CA LYS A 147 4.23 2.82 -17.61
C LYS A 147 3.71 4.12 -17.00
N ALA A 148 4.59 5.10 -16.80
CA ALA A 148 4.19 6.42 -16.33
C ALA A 148 3.23 7.12 -17.32
N ILE A 149 3.49 7.02 -18.63
CA ILE A 149 2.61 7.56 -19.67
C ILE A 149 1.25 6.85 -19.65
N LEU A 150 1.23 5.52 -19.54
CA LEU A 150 -0.01 4.75 -19.42
C LEU A 150 -0.88 5.25 -18.24
N LEU A 151 -0.30 5.37 -17.06
CA LEU A 151 -1.02 5.84 -15.87
C LEU A 151 -1.55 7.28 -16.03
N ARG A 152 -0.77 8.17 -16.65
CA ARG A 152 -1.24 9.53 -16.99
C ARG A 152 -2.43 9.51 -17.94
N ASN A 153 -2.39 8.66 -18.97
CA ASN A 153 -3.48 8.52 -19.93
C ASN A 153 -4.76 7.97 -19.28
N LEU A 154 -4.63 7.20 -18.19
CA LEU A 154 -5.74 6.76 -17.34
C LEU A 154 -6.22 7.84 -16.34
N GLY A 155 -5.69 9.05 -16.41
CA GLY A 155 -6.05 10.17 -15.53
C GLY A 155 -5.34 10.17 -14.17
N TYR A 156 -4.36 9.30 -13.96
CA TYR A 156 -3.59 9.24 -12.71
C TYR A 156 -2.48 10.29 -12.70
N ALA A 157 -2.79 11.48 -12.18
CA ALA A 157 -1.86 12.60 -12.11
C ALA A 157 -1.01 12.55 -10.84
N ALA A 158 0.22 12.00 -10.94
CA ALA A 158 1.14 11.89 -9.80
C ALA A 158 2.62 12.05 -10.19
N VAL A 159 3.48 12.01 -9.17
CA VAL A 159 4.93 11.85 -9.34
C VAL A 159 5.24 10.38 -9.62
N PHE A 160 5.99 10.11 -10.68
CA PHE A 160 6.43 8.78 -11.04
C PHE A 160 7.89 8.58 -10.67
N ILE A 161 8.20 7.41 -10.12
CA ILE A 161 9.51 7.05 -9.60
C ILE A 161 9.94 5.75 -10.28
N LYS A 162 11.19 5.66 -10.72
CA LYS A 162 11.77 4.45 -11.28
C LYS A 162 12.93 3.96 -10.41
N LYS A 163 13.09 2.65 -10.26
CA LYS A 163 14.30 2.08 -9.65
C LYS A 163 15.47 2.15 -10.65
N ASP A 164 16.57 2.75 -10.23
CA ASP A 164 17.85 2.78 -10.95
C ASP A 164 18.87 1.88 -10.24
N LYS A 165 20.03 1.62 -10.86
CA LYS A 165 21.08 0.73 -10.33
C LYS A 165 21.47 1.04 -8.88
N ASP A 166 21.52 2.33 -8.51
CA ASP A 166 22.01 2.78 -7.21
C ASP A 166 20.94 3.48 -6.34
N GLY A 167 19.66 3.41 -6.72
CA GLY A 167 18.60 4.09 -5.97
C GLY A 167 17.33 4.33 -6.75
N PHE A 168 16.74 5.51 -6.55
CA PHE A 168 15.44 5.86 -7.13
C PHE A 168 15.53 7.18 -7.90
N LEU A 169 14.88 7.20 -9.06
CA LEU A 169 14.83 8.32 -10.00
C LEU A 169 13.42 8.88 -10.06
N PHE A 170 13.25 10.16 -9.73
CA PHE A 170 11.96 10.84 -9.83
C PHE A 170 11.81 11.42 -11.25
N LEU A 171 10.80 10.99 -12.00
CA LEU A 171 10.65 11.29 -13.43
C LEU A 171 10.05 12.66 -13.72
N ASN A 172 9.18 13.16 -12.83
CA ASN A 172 8.41 14.40 -13.04
C ASN A 172 8.13 15.16 -11.73
N GLY A 173 9.05 15.08 -10.76
CA GLY A 173 8.91 15.75 -9.47
C GLY A 173 10.21 15.70 -8.67
N MET A 174 10.18 16.33 -7.51
CA MET A 174 11.30 16.34 -6.57
C MET A 174 10.98 15.48 -5.35
N PRO A 175 11.99 14.85 -4.73
CA PRO A 175 11.82 14.18 -3.45
C PRO A 175 11.37 15.18 -2.38
N ALA A 176 10.44 14.74 -1.54
CA ALA A 176 9.87 15.48 -0.43
C ALA A 176 10.13 14.72 0.87
N LYS A 177 10.13 15.46 1.98
CA LYS A 177 10.23 14.91 3.33
C LYS A 177 9.19 15.56 4.22
N LEU A 178 8.53 14.76 5.04
CA LEU A 178 7.64 15.24 6.09
C LEU A 178 8.43 15.23 7.40
N TYR A 179 8.38 16.32 8.17
CA TYR A 179 9.27 16.49 9.33
C TYR A 179 8.64 16.07 10.66
N TRP A 180 7.33 15.90 10.73
CA TRP A 180 6.62 15.48 11.94
C TRP A 180 6.67 13.96 12.13
N SER A 181 6.50 13.50 13.36
CA SER A 181 6.27 12.08 13.66
C SER A 181 5.24 11.99 14.77
N THR A 182 4.38 10.99 14.72
CA THR A 182 3.41 10.69 15.77
C THR A 182 3.83 9.45 16.54
N LYS A 183 3.43 9.36 17.81
CA LYS A 183 3.61 8.13 18.59
C LYS A 183 2.73 7.03 17.97
N PRO A 184 3.25 5.80 17.77
CA PRO A 184 2.47 4.73 17.19
C PRO A 184 1.50 4.13 18.23
N PRO A 185 0.48 3.38 17.78
CA PRO A 185 -0.22 2.44 18.65
C PRO A 185 0.75 1.38 19.21
N GLU A 186 0.37 0.74 20.30
CA GLU A 186 1.15 -0.37 20.87
C GLU A 186 1.09 -1.58 19.92
N PHE A 187 2.25 -2.21 19.67
CA PHE A 187 2.44 -3.21 18.62
C PHE A 187 1.53 -4.42 18.79
N GLU A 188 1.58 -5.08 19.96
CA GLU A 188 0.86 -6.34 20.18
C GLU A 188 -0.66 -6.12 20.22
N THR A 189 -1.09 -4.99 20.81
CA THR A 189 -2.49 -4.58 20.84
C THR A 189 -3.03 -4.38 19.42
N LEU A 190 -2.27 -3.68 18.57
CA LEU A 190 -2.64 -3.46 17.18
C LEU A 190 -2.66 -4.78 16.39
N ARG A 191 -1.58 -5.56 16.47
CA ARG A 191 -1.46 -6.84 15.75
C ARG A 191 -2.62 -7.78 16.10
N ARG A 192 -2.93 -7.91 17.39
CA ARG A 192 -4.07 -8.69 17.87
C ARG A 192 -5.40 -8.19 17.33
N ALA A 193 -5.64 -6.87 17.38
CA ALA A 193 -6.87 -6.28 16.88
C ALA A 193 -7.07 -6.56 15.38
N VAL A 194 -6.01 -6.44 14.58
CA VAL A 194 -6.02 -6.74 13.14
C VAL A 194 -6.32 -8.21 12.90
N LEU A 195 -5.57 -9.13 13.52
CA LEU A 195 -5.70 -10.55 13.28
C LEU A 195 -7.10 -11.07 13.68
N VAL A 196 -7.62 -10.66 14.83
CA VAL A 196 -8.98 -11.03 15.27
C VAL A 196 -10.06 -10.43 14.36
N ASN A 197 -9.89 -9.18 13.92
CA ASN A 197 -10.86 -8.52 13.06
C ASN A 197 -10.84 -9.03 11.60
N SER A 198 -9.76 -9.72 11.23
CA SER A 198 -9.57 -10.36 9.92
C SER A 198 -10.00 -11.83 9.87
N VAL A 199 -10.54 -12.41 10.96
CA VAL A 199 -11.07 -13.78 10.96
C VAL A 199 -12.28 -13.87 10.02
N ILE A 200 -12.27 -14.83 9.10
CA ILE A 200 -13.29 -14.97 8.06
C ILE A 200 -14.10 -16.24 8.30
N TYR A 201 -15.42 -16.14 8.41
CA TYR A 201 -16.31 -17.29 8.40
C TYR A 201 -16.91 -17.45 7.00
N ILE A 202 -16.78 -18.65 6.43
CA ILE A 202 -17.34 -18.99 5.12
C ILE A 202 -18.53 -19.95 5.30
N SER A 203 -18.30 -21.05 6.02
CA SER A 203 -19.31 -22.06 6.32
C SER A 203 -18.88 -22.91 7.52
N GLN A 204 -19.70 -23.89 7.89
CA GLN A 204 -19.25 -24.99 8.75
C GLN A 204 -18.06 -25.72 8.08
N GLY A 205 -17.09 -26.14 8.88
CA GLY A 205 -15.86 -26.77 8.40
C GLY A 205 -14.70 -26.65 9.39
N GLU A 206 -13.49 -26.86 8.90
CA GLU A 206 -12.26 -26.74 9.70
C GLU A 206 -11.72 -25.30 9.76
N ILE A 207 -10.71 -25.09 10.61
CA ILE A 207 -9.98 -23.83 10.68
C ILE A 207 -8.78 -23.92 9.75
N HIS A 208 -8.73 -23.03 8.78
CA HIS A 208 -7.67 -22.90 7.80
C HIS A 208 -6.74 -21.74 8.17
N VAL A 209 -5.49 -22.05 8.52
CA VAL A 209 -4.47 -21.03 8.84
C VAL A 209 -3.71 -20.67 7.58
N ARG A 210 -3.70 -19.38 7.21
CA ARG A 210 -2.94 -18.80 6.08
C ARG A 210 -3.19 -19.50 4.73
N LYS A 211 -4.40 -20.05 4.56
CA LYS A 211 -4.85 -20.70 3.32
C LYS A 211 -6.05 -19.92 2.76
N PRO A 212 -5.80 -18.88 1.94
CA PRO A 212 -6.88 -18.20 1.24
C PRO A 212 -7.50 -19.10 0.16
N PHE A 213 -8.58 -18.62 -0.46
CA PHE A 213 -9.28 -19.30 -1.57
C PHE A 213 -9.98 -20.61 -1.22
N VAL A 214 -10.01 -21.00 0.06
CA VAL A 214 -10.87 -22.09 0.52
C VAL A 214 -12.34 -21.69 0.40
N THR A 215 -13.20 -22.69 0.18
CA THR A 215 -14.64 -22.50 -0.06
C THR A 215 -15.49 -22.85 1.16
N THR A 216 -14.88 -23.31 2.25
CA THR A 216 -15.56 -23.76 3.46
C THR A 216 -14.77 -23.41 4.71
N GLY A 217 -15.41 -23.51 5.88
CA GLY A 217 -14.75 -23.37 7.18
C GLY A 217 -14.47 -21.92 7.58
N VAL A 218 -13.45 -21.75 8.42
CA VAL A 218 -12.99 -20.44 8.92
C VAL A 218 -11.54 -20.21 8.51
N VAL A 219 -11.24 -19.04 7.97
CA VAL A 219 -9.86 -18.65 7.60
C VAL A 219 -9.31 -17.67 8.62
N VAL A 220 -8.06 -17.92 9.04
CA VAL A 220 -7.29 -17.02 9.90
C VAL A 220 -5.89 -16.81 9.36
N TYR A 221 -5.26 -15.68 9.70
CA TYR A 221 -3.94 -15.31 9.19
C TYR A 221 -2.78 -15.66 10.14
N SER A 222 -3.07 -16.16 11.35
CA SER A 222 -2.07 -16.58 12.34
C SER A 222 -2.55 -17.82 13.12
N ASN A 223 -1.62 -18.64 13.58
CA ASN A 223 -1.87 -19.78 14.47
C ASN A 223 -1.72 -19.44 15.96
N ASP A 224 -1.56 -18.17 16.31
CA ASP A 224 -1.38 -17.74 17.69
C ASP A 224 -2.55 -18.15 18.61
N GLU A 225 -2.23 -18.39 19.88
CA GLU A 225 -3.18 -18.87 20.90
C GLU A 225 -4.37 -17.95 21.13
N PHE A 226 -4.30 -16.69 20.71
CA PHE A 226 -5.42 -15.76 20.79
C PHE A 226 -6.30 -15.70 19.55
N VAL A 227 -5.84 -16.21 18.41
CA VAL A 227 -6.58 -16.20 17.14
C VAL A 227 -7.42 -17.47 17.02
N ILE A 228 -6.85 -18.62 17.35
CA ILE A 228 -7.54 -19.93 17.23
C ILE A 228 -8.84 -19.99 18.07
N PRO A 229 -8.91 -19.49 19.30
CA PRO A 229 -10.16 -19.44 20.04
C PRO A 229 -11.22 -18.56 19.37
N GLU A 230 -10.85 -17.44 18.74
CA GLU A 230 -11.79 -16.59 18.00
C GLU A 230 -12.32 -17.30 16.75
N ALA A 231 -11.49 -18.09 16.07
CA ALA A 231 -11.93 -18.93 14.96
C ALA A 231 -12.94 -20.01 15.39
N LYS A 232 -12.71 -20.66 16.54
CA LYS A 232 -13.67 -21.64 17.10
C LYS A 232 -15.01 -20.98 17.43
N LYS A 233 -14.98 -19.80 18.08
CA LYS A 233 -16.19 -19.01 18.34
C LYS A 233 -16.91 -18.63 17.05
N ALA A 234 -16.19 -18.34 15.98
CA ALA A 234 -16.79 -18.02 14.68
C ALA A 234 -17.55 -19.20 14.06
N ILE A 235 -17.04 -20.43 14.20
CA ILE A 235 -17.74 -21.66 13.76
C ILE A 235 -19.04 -21.84 14.54
N GLU A 236 -18.97 -21.72 15.87
CA GLU A 236 -20.13 -21.87 16.77
C GLU A 236 -21.22 -20.82 16.49
N ARG A 237 -20.81 -19.57 16.27
CA ARG A 237 -21.71 -18.44 16.02
C ARG A 237 -22.14 -18.31 14.56
N GLN A 238 -21.51 -19.06 13.67
CA GLN A 238 -21.69 -18.95 12.21
C GLN A 238 -21.44 -17.54 11.68
N PHE A 239 -20.51 -16.83 12.31
CA PHE A 239 -20.22 -15.43 12.01
C PHE A 239 -18.81 -15.07 12.47
N ALA A 240 -18.12 -14.28 11.65
CA ALA A 240 -16.85 -13.66 11.98
C ALA A 240 -16.83 -12.21 11.47
N PRO A 241 -16.00 -11.33 12.05
CA PRO A 241 -15.95 -9.93 11.62
C PRO A 241 -15.37 -9.74 10.22
N GLY A 242 -14.43 -10.60 9.81
CA GLY A 242 -13.68 -10.45 8.58
C GLY A 242 -14.50 -10.78 7.34
N ARG A 243 -14.07 -10.20 6.22
CA ARG A 243 -14.68 -10.39 4.89
C ARG A 243 -13.80 -11.28 4.02
N VAL A 244 -14.43 -12.02 3.13
CA VAL A 244 -13.73 -12.82 2.11
C VAL A 244 -13.15 -11.85 1.06
N PRO A 245 -11.81 -11.79 0.90
CA PRO A 245 -11.18 -10.86 -0.03
C PRO A 245 -11.10 -11.38 -1.48
N TRP A 246 -11.37 -12.68 -1.70
CA TRP A 246 -11.39 -13.36 -3.01
C TRP A 246 -12.79 -13.72 -3.48
#